data_AF-A0A9W7DZJ1-F1
#
_entry.id   AF-A0A9W7DZJ1-F1
#
_cell.length_a   1.000
_cell.length_b   1.000
_cell.length_c   1.000
_cell.angle_alpha   90.00
_cell.angle_beta   90.00
_cell.angle_gamma   90.00
#
_symmetry.space_group_name_H-M   'P 1'
#
loop_
_entity.id
_entity.type
_entity.pdbx_description
1 polymer ?
#
loop_
_entity_poly.entity_id
_entity_poly.type
_entity_poly.pdbx_seq_one_letter_code
_entity_poly.pdbx_strand_id
1 'polypeptide(L)'
;MQSVVDQFKDEDLGRLFSNTFPNTLDTTVGFHSSSDTFVITGDINAMWLRDSCNQVLPFLPFIKSDDSLDLLLSNLVIRMSRSVLIDSYANAFNFDGSETSEVSGVDGILRIAATAALAAFLKLSRSVYSSGSSRLFQGPEGASSKSLWLRAVEAAVDTIEEQQQSTDEDEADARVKYSFQRTTEAATDTLMQGGAGTPCARTGMSK
;
A
#
# COMPACT_ATOMS: atom_id res chain seq x y z
N MET A 1 5.85 -2.64 25.72
CA MET A 1 4.72 -3.59 25.56
C MET A 1 4.19 -4.07 26.90
N GLN A 2 5.00 -4.74 27.73
CA GLN A 2 4.54 -5.25 29.04
C GLN A 2 3.87 -4.17 29.90
N SER A 3 4.47 -2.97 29.96
CA SER A 3 3.91 -1.82 30.66
C SER A 3 2.51 -1.38 30.20
N VAL A 4 2.10 -1.70 28.96
CA VAL A 4 0.75 -1.42 28.43
C VAL A 4 -0.19 -2.58 28.77
N VAL A 5 0.28 -3.83 28.67
CA VAL A 5 -0.47 -5.02 29.08
C VAL A 5 -0.89 -4.92 30.55
N ASP A 6 0.03 -4.50 31.42
CA ASP A 6 -0.20 -4.35 32.86
C ASP A 6 -1.24 -3.26 33.21
N GLN A 7 -1.63 -2.39 32.26
CA GLN A 7 -2.66 -1.37 32.46
C GLN A 7 -4.08 -1.90 32.20
N PHE A 8 -4.23 -3.06 31.55
CA PHE A 8 -5.55 -3.65 31.33
C PHE A 8 -6.08 -4.28 32.61
N LYS A 9 -7.29 -3.90 33.01
CA LYS A 9 -8.00 -4.54 34.14
C LYS A 9 -8.56 -5.92 33.77
N ASP A 10 -8.92 -6.08 32.50
CA ASP A 10 -9.42 -7.33 31.95
C ASP A 10 -8.23 -8.12 31.38
N GLU A 11 -7.96 -9.28 31.97
CA GLU A 11 -6.83 -10.13 31.57
C GLU A 11 -6.95 -10.65 30.13
N ASP A 12 -8.17 -10.95 29.67
CA ASP A 12 -8.38 -11.46 28.32
C ASP A 12 -8.17 -10.37 27.28
N LEU A 13 -8.53 -9.12 27.60
CA LEU A 13 -8.20 -7.97 26.75
C LEU A 13 -6.68 -7.71 26.74
N GLY A 14 -6.01 -7.84 27.88
CA GLY A 14 -4.55 -7.77 27.98
C GLY A 14 -3.85 -8.82 27.12
N ARG A 15 -4.35 -10.07 27.14
CA ARG A 15 -3.87 -11.18 26.29
C ARG A 15 -4.12 -10.91 24.81
N LEU A 16 -5.29 -10.39 24.45
CA LEU A 16 -5.61 -10.04 23.07
C LEU A 16 -4.64 -8.98 22.55
N PHE A 17 -4.37 -7.92 23.33
CA PHE A 17 -3.40 -6.90 22.98
C PHE A 17 -1.99 -7.47 22.84
N SER A 18 -1.52 -8.30 23.79
CA SER A 18 -0.17 -8.86 23.74
C SER A 18 0.05 -9.76 22.51
N ASN A 19 -1.00 -10.41 22.02
CA ASN A 19 -0.93 -11.26 20.83
C ASN A 19 -1.06 -10.45 19.53
N THR A 20 -1.92 -9.43 19.49
CA THR A 20 -2.27 -8.73 18.24
C THR A 20 -1.37 -7.55 17.94
N PHE A 21 -0.92 -6.80 18.96
CA PHE A 21 -0.10 -5.62 18.76
C PHE A 21 1.25 -5.92 18.09
N PRO A 22 2.03 -6.95 18.48
CA PRO A 22 3.30 -7.26 17.81
C PRO A 22 3.15 -8.08 16.54
N ASN A 23 1.95 -8.63 16.26
CA ASN A 23 1.77 -9.64 15.21
C ASN A 23 2.32 -9.21 13.84
N THR A 24 2.15 -7.93 13.48
CA THR A 24 2.75 -7.38 12.26
C THR A 24 4.27 -7.55 12.22
N LEU A 25 4.96 -7.14 13.29
CA LEU A 25 6.42 -7.21 13.38
C LEU A 25 6.91 -8.66 13.42
N ASP A 26 6.17 -9.53 14.12
CA ASP A 26 6.57 -10.92 14.33
C ASP A 26 6.35 -11.81 13.11
N THR A 27 5.30 -11.54 12.33
CA THR A 27 4.81 -12.51 11.31
C THR A 27 4.68 -11.95 9.90
N THR A 28 4.64 -10.63 9.74
CA THR A 28 4.31 -10.02 8.42
C THR A 28 5.42 -9.16 7.83
N VAL A 29 6.47 -8.85 8.59
CA VAL A 29 7.70 -8.27 8.02
C VAL A 29 8.43 -9.40 7.26
N GLY A 30 8.00 -9.65 6.03
CA GLY A 30 8.48 -10.76 5.20
C GLY A 30 9.92 -10.55 4.71
N PHE A 31 10.38 -9.30 4.62
CA PHE A 31 11.78 -8.97 4.40
C PHE A 31 12.13 -7.63 5.03
N HIS A 32 13.27 -7.56 5.72
CA HIS A 32 13.80 -6.32 6.26
C HIS A 32 15.33 -6.30 6.14
N SER A 33 15.85 -5.19 5.63
CA SER A 33 17.28 -4.91 5.54
C SER A 33 17.54 -3.43 5.80
N SER A 34 18.82 -3.03 5.75
CA SER A 34 19.21 -1.63 5.85
C SER A 34 18.69 -0.76 4.69
N SER A 35 18.27 -1.36 3.57
CA SER A 35 17.84 -0.67 2.35
C SER A 35 16.38 -0.90 1.97
N ASP A 36 15.69 -1.82 2.63
CA ASP A 36 14.36 -2.25 2.22
C ASP A 36 13.52 -2.83 3.36
N THR A 37 12.21 -2.73 3.22
CA THR A 37 11.24 -3.36 4.11
C THR A 37 10.00 -3.73 3.31
N PHE A 38 9.66 -5.00 3.33
CA PHE A 38 8.51 -5.57 2.66
C PHE A 38 7.59 -6.23 3.68
N VAL A 39 6.34 -5.80 3.71
CA VAL A 39 5.34 -6.24 4.69
C VAL A 39 4.22 -6.98 3.96
N ILE A 40 4.13 -8.28 4.16
CA ILE A 40 3.05 -9.10 3.59
C ILE A 40 1.74 -8.88 4.35
N THR A 41 0.62 -9.28 3.76
CA THR A 41 -0.69 -9.16 4.45
C THR A 41 -0.87 -10.16 5.60
N GLY A 42 -0.17 -11.29 5.55
CA GLY A 42 -0.31 -12.39 6.50
C GLY A 42 -0.18 -13.72 5.78
N ASP A 43 -1.29 -14.44 5.65
CA ASP A 43 -1.38 -15.71 4.95
C ASP A 43 -1.20 -15.60 3.42
N ILE A 44 -1.39 -14.40 2.84
CA ILE A 44 -1.07 -14.12 1.44
C ILE A 44 0.32 -13.49 1.36
N ASN A 45 1.25 -14.15 0.65
CA ASN A 45 2.64 -13.75 0.47
C ASN A 45 2.81 -12.63 -0.58
N ALA A 46 2.06 -11.54 -0.40
CA ALA A 46 2.13 -10.33 -1.20
C ALA A 46 1.94 -9.09 -0.32
N MET A 47 2.54 -7.98 -0.72
CA MET A 47 2.40 -6.69 -0.05
C MET A 47 1.25 -5.90 -0.67
N TRP A 48 0.20 -5.66 0.11
CA TRP A 48 -0.86 -4.74 -0.27
C TRP A 48 -0.59 -3.36 0.33
N LEU A 49 -0.57 -2.31 -0.50
CA LEU A 49 -0.22 -0.97 -0.02
C LEU A 49 -1.13 -0.49 1.13
N ARG A 50 -2.43 -0.82 1.06
CA ARG A 50 -3.42 -0.51 2.09
C ARG A 50 -3.11 -1.22 3.40
N ASP A 51 -2.90 -2.52 3.34
CA ASP A 51 -2.73 -3.38 4.51
C ASP A 51 -1.41 -3.07 5.20
N SER A 52 -0.30 -3.01 4.45
CA SER A 52 1.02 -2.67 4.96
C SER A 52 1.06 -1.30 5.63
N CYS A 53 0.35 -0.31 5.09
CA CYS A 53 0.18 0.98 5.76
C CYS A 53 -0.49 0.81 7.12
N ASN A 54 -1.70 0.21 7.16
CA ASN A 54 -2.49 0.13 8.39
C ASN A 54 -1.87 -0.81 9.45
N GLN A 55 -1.15 -1.85 9.03
CA GLN A 55 -0.40 -2.76 9.89
C GLN A 55 0.67 -2.00 10.71
N VAL A 56 1.33 -0.99 10.13
CA VAL A 56 2.43 -0.30 10.82
C VAL A 56 2.04 1.00 11.54
N LEU A 57 0.85 1.56 11.27
CA LEU A 57 0.39 2.80 11.92
C LEU A 57 0.45 2.77 13.46
N PRO A 58 0.08 1.65 14.15
CA PRO A 58 0.14 1.59 15.61
C PRO A 58 1.55 1.78 16.18
N PHE A 59 2.60 1.58 15.38
CA PHE A 59 3.99 1.72 15.82
C PHE A 59 4.56 3.14 15.67
N LEU A 60 3.89 4.03 14.93
CA LEU A 60 4.33 5.41 14.71
C LEU A 60 4.72 6.19 15.99
N PRO A 61 4.00 6.06 17.12
CA PRO A 61 4.36 6.76 18.35
C PRO A 61 5.76 6.40 18.91
N PHE A 62 6.31 5.25 18.52
CA PHE A 62 7.58 4.73 19.04
C PHE A 62 8.79 5.02 18.15
N ILE A 63 8.58 5.57 16.94
CA ILE A 63 9.66 5.85 15.96
C ILE A 63 10.83 6.63 16.59
N LYS A 64 10.57 7.65 17.41
CA LYS A 64 11.64 8.48 17.99
C LYS A 64 12.46 7.77 19.06
N SER A 65 11.93 6.69 19.63
CA SER A 65 12.54 5.95 20.74
C SER A 65 13.18 4.65 20.27
N ASP A 66 12.95 4.24 19.02
CA ASP A 66 13.45 3.00 18.45
C ASP A 66 13.95 3.24 17.02
N ASP A 67 15.28 3.29 16.89
CA ASP A 67 15.96 3.57 15.62
C ASP A 67 15.76 2.45 14.57
N SER A 68 15.63 1.20 15.02
CA SER A 68 15.35 0.07 14.10
C SER A 68 13.93 0.16 13.55
N LEU A 69 12.98 0.57 14.38
CA LEU A 69 11.62 0.83 13.94
C LEU A 69 11.54 2.04 13.00
N ASP A 70 12.27 3.12 13.27
CA ASP A 70 12.38 4.27 12.37
C ASP A 70 12.89 3.84 10.99
N LEU A 71 13.96 3.02 10.96
CA LEU A 71 14.52 2.47 9.73
C LEU A 71 13.51 1.59 8.98
N LEU A 72 12.82 0.70 9.68
CA LEU A 72 11.81 -0.21 9.10
C LEU A 72 10.68 0.56 8.42
N LEU A 73 10.06 1.51 9.12
CA LEU A 73 8.95 2.29 8.58
C LEU A 73 9.42 3.24 7.46
N SER A 74 10.61 3.81 7.58
CA SER A 74 11.22 4.63 6.52
C SER A 74 11.47 3.84 5.26
N ASN A 75 12.04 2.64 5.37
CA ASN A 75 12.28 1.76 4.23
C ASN A 75 10.98 1.24 3.61
N LEU A 76 9.93 1.01 4.41
CA LEU A 76 8.62 0.66 3.88
C LEU A 76 8.03 1.77 2.99
N VAL A 77 8.18 3.04 3.37
CA VAL A 77 7.77 4.17 2.51
C VAL A 77 8.51 4.16 1.17
N ILE A 78 9.82 3.89 1.18
CA ILE A 78 10.61 3.80 -0.06
C ILE A 78 10.20 2.58 -0.89
N ARG A 79 9.93 1.43 -0.26
CA ARG A 79 9.40 0.25 -0.94
C ARG A 79 8.04 0.53 -1.60
N MET A 80 7.10 1.17 -0.89
CA MET A 80 5.82 1.57 -1.47
C MET A 80 6.01 2.55 -2.64
N SER A 81 6.99 3.44 -2.57
CA SER A 81 7.31 4.36 -3.67
C SER A 81 7.78 3.60 -4.92
N ARG A 82 8.64 2.59 -4.76
CA ARG A 82 9.06 1.70 -5.85
C ARG A 82 7.86 0.95 -6.44
N SER A 83 6.98 0.42 -5.60
CA SER A 83 5.75 -0.25 -6.01
C SER A 83 4.82 0.65 -6.85
N VAL A 84 4.56 1.88 -6.41
CA VAL A 84 3.75 2.84 -7.19
C VAL A 84 4.39 3.16 -8.54
N LEU A 85 5.72 3.20 -8.63
CA LEU A 85 6.44 3.41 -9.88
C LEU A 85 6.49 2.18 -10.80
N ILE A 86 6.33 0.97 -10.24
CA ILE A 86 6.13 -0.24 -11.04
C ILE A 86 4.75 -0.15 -11.70
N ASP A 87 3.72 0.13 -10.90
CA ASP A 87 2.35 0.22 -11.39
C ASP A 87 1.48 1.00 -10.39
N SER A 88 1.05 2.20 -10.75
CA SER A 88 0.19 3.05 -9.91
C SER A 88 -1.27 2.58 -9.88
N TYR A 89 -1.67 1.68 -10.78
CA TYR A 89 -3.00 1.05 -10.78
C TYR A 89 -3.05 -0.21 -9.89
N ALA A 90 -1.90 -0.72 -9.49
CA ALA A 90 -1.79 -1.93 -8.71
C ALA A 90 -2.09 -1.71 -7.22
N ASN A 91 -2.77 -2.68 -6.61
CA ASN A 91 -3.05 -2.67 -5.17
C ASN A 91 -2.11 -3.58 -4.38
N ALA A 92 -1.48 -4.57 -5.02
CA ALA A 92 -0.65 -5.59 -4.40
C ALA A 92 0.61 -5.89 -5.22
N PHE A 93 1.70 -6.23 -4.55
CA PHE A 93 3.01 -6.44 -5.16
C PHE A 93 3.71 -7.66 -4.58
N ASN A 94 4.43 -8.39 -5.42
CA ASN A 94 5.35 -9.43 -4.99
C ASN A 94 6.70 -8.83 -4.55
N PHE A 95 7.47 -9.58 -3.76
CA PHE A 95 8.74 -9.10 -3.23
C PHE A 95 9.76 -8.78 -4.35
N ASP A 96 9.84 -9.66 -5.35
CA ASP A 96 10.73 -9.56 -6.51
C ASP A 96 10.21 -8.61 -7.60
N GLY A 97 9.01 -8.05 -7.42
CA GLY A 97 8.34 -7.21 -8.41
C GLY A 97 7.82 -7.97 -9.63
N SER A 98 7.79 -9.31 -9.59
CA SER A 98 7.18 -10.12 -10.63
C SER A 98 5.67 -9.91 -10.70
N GLU A 99 5.11 -10.02 -11.90
CA GLU A 99 3.67 -9.93 -12.12
C GLU A 99 2.93 -11.23 -11.78
N THR A 100 3.63 -12.34 -11.54
CA THR A 100 3.01 -13.65 -11.29
C THR A 100 2.59 -13.76 -9.83
N SER A 101 1.29 -13.81 -9.55
CA SER A 101 0.84 -14.14 -8.20
C SER A 101 0.90 -15.66 -7.97
N GLU A 102 1.32 -16.10 -6.79
CA GLU A 102 1.22 -17.53 -6.39
C GLU A 102 -0.22 -17.96 -6.07
N VAL A 103 -1.19 -17.05 -6.18
CA VAL A 103 -2.60 -17.34 -5.93
C VAL A 103 -3.18 -18.01 -7.18
N SER A 104 -3.58 -19.27 -7.02
CA SER A 104 -4.22 -20.06 -8.09
C SER A 104 -5.37 -19.28 -8.74
N GLY A 105 -5.26 -19.00 -10.04
CA GLY A 105 -6.28 -18.31 -10.83
C GLY A 105 -6.11 -16.79 -10.97
N VAL A 106 -5.03 -16.22 -10.46
CA VAL A 106 -4.70 -14.79 -10.61
C VAL A 106 -3.46 -14.66 -11.50
N ASP A 107 -3.67 -14.54 -12.81
CA ASP A 107 -2.63 -14.07 -13.73
C ASP A 107 -2.41 -12.57 -13.51
N GLY A 108 -1.19 -12.17 -13.18
CA GLY A 108 -0.79 -10.76 -13.14
C GLY A 108 -0.90 -10.05 -11.79
N ILE A 109 -0.36 -8.84 -11.76
CA ILE A 109 -0.51 -7.88 -10.65
C ILE A 109 -2.00 -7.61 -10.42
N LEU A 110 -2.46 -7.73 -9.17
CA LEU A 110 -3.82 -7.33 -8.82
C LEU A 110 -3.90 -5.80 -8.94
N ARG A 111 -4.82 -5.31 -9.79
CA ARG A 111 -5.05 -3.87 -10.04
C ARG A 111 -6.43 -3.40 -9.58
N ILE A 112 -6.97 -3.97 -8.52
CA ILE A 112 -8.32 -3.67 -8.03
C ILE A 112 -8.24 -2.54 -6.99
N ALA A 113 -8.94 -1.43 -7.24
CA ALA A 113 -9.07 -0.27 -6.34
C ALA A 113 -7.77 0.54 -6.09
N ALA A 114 -7.15 1.03 -7.17
CA ALA A 114 -5.94 1.86 -7.15
C ALA A 114 -6.02 3.04 -6.16
N THR A 115 -7.14 3.77 -6.12
CA THR A 115 -7.29 5.00 -5.33
C THR A 115 -7.04 4.79 -3.83
N ALA A 116 -7.51 3.66 -3.25
CA ALA A 116 -7.28 3.35 -1.84
C ALA A 116 -5.82 2.96 -1.54
N ALA A 117 -5.17 2.26 -2.48
CA ALA A 117 -3.78 1.87 -2.38
C ALA A 117 -2.84 3.09 -2.43
N LEU A 118 -3.11 4.03 -3.35
CA LEU A 118 -2.38 5.29 -3.48
C LEU A 118 -2.59 6.19 -2.25
N ALA A 119 -3.82 6.27 -1.73
CA ALA A 119 -4.11 7.01 -0.50
C ALA A 119 -3.34 6.43 0.70
N ALA A 120 -3.19 5.11 0.79
CA ALA A 120 -2.41 4.46 1.85
C ALA A 120 -0.91 4.79 1.77
N PHE A 121 -0.33 4.77 0.56
CA PHE A 121 1.05 5.22 0.32
C PHE A 121 1.26 6.67 0.79
N LEU A 122 0.38 7.59 0.38
CA LEU A 122 0.47 9.00 0.76
C LEU A 122 0.28 9.19 2.27
N LYS A 123 -0.68 8.48 2.87
CA LYS A 123 -0.94 8.50 4.32
C LYS A 123 0.28 8.03 5.10
N LEU A 124 0.88 6.89 4.74
CA LEU A 124 2.06 6.39 5.45
C LEU A 124 3.23 7.36 5.30
N SER A 125 3.51 7.83 4.08
CA SER A 125 4.57 8.81 3.79
C SER A 125 4.46 10.03 4.69
N ARG A 126 3.26 10.65 4.73
CA ARG A 126 3.01 11.81 5.57
C ARG A 126 3.12 11.47 7.05
N SER A 127 2.63 10.32 7.48
CA SER A 127 2.64 9.92 8.89
C SER A 127 4.06 9.71 9.41
N VAL A 128 4.90 8.97 8.70
CA VAL A 128 6.31 8.76 9.06
C VAL A 128 7.07 10.10 9.11
N TYR A 129 6.87 10.96 8.11
CA TYR A 129 7.46 12.30 8.12
C TYR A 129 6.99 13.15 9.32
N SER A 130 5.68 13.12 9.63
CA SER A 130 5.09 13.89 10.75
C SER A 130 5.55 13.39 12.12
N SER A 131 5.82 12.08 12.24
CA SER A 131 6.36 11.49 13.46
C SER A 131 7.78 11.97 13.78
N GLY A 132 8.41 12.73 12.89
CA GLY A 132 9.78 13.24 13.08
C GLY A 132 10.83 12.14 12.89
N SER A 133 10.55 11.20 11.98
CA SER A 133 11.53 10.21 11.53
C SER A 133 12.85 10.88 11.15
N SER A 134 13.94 10.33 11.68
CA SER A 134 15.30 10.72 11.35
C SER A 134 15.86 9.92 10.17
N ARG A 135 15.24 8.77 9.85
CA ARG A 135 15.69 7.83 8.81
C ARG A 135 15.03 8.04 7.46
N LEU A 136 13.88 8.72 7.38
CA LEU A 136 13.18 8.93 6.12
C LEU A 136 14.07 9.69 5.12
N PHE A 137 14.31 9.07 3.96
CA PHE A 137 15.23 9.52 2.90
C PHE A 137 16.73 9.53 3.27
N GLN A 138 17.13 8.90 4.38
CA GLN A 138 18.53 8.76 4.80
C GLN A 138 19.10 7.34 4.54
N GLY A 139 18.38 6.51 3.78
CA GLY A 139 18.83 5.17 3.40
C GLY A 139 20.09 5.17 2.51
N PRO A 140 20.60 4.00 2.12
CA PRO A 140 21.82 3.88 1.29
C PRO A 140 21.72 4.60 -0.08
N GLU A 141 20.50 4.82 -0.56
CA GLU A 141 20.20 5.60 -1.77
C GLU A 141 20.15 7.12 -1.51
N GLY A 142 20.16 7.57 -0.25
CA GLY A 142 20.27 8.98 0.17
C GLY A 142 19.30 9.90 -0.57
N ALA A 143 19.83 10.97 -1.16
CA ALA A 143 19.07 11.96 -1.95
C ALA A 143 18.24 11.36 -3.09
N SER A 144 18.66 10.20 -3.64
CA SER A 144 17.88 9.52 -4.68
C SER A 144 16.60 8.87 -4.14
N SER A 145 16.52 8.57 -2.85
CA SER A 145 15.29 8.09 -2.20
C SER A 145 14.20 9.17 -2.22
N LYS A 146 14.59 10.44 -2.02
CA LYS A 146 13.66 11.58 -2.06
C LYS A 146 13.14 11.84 -3.47
N SER A 147 14.01 11.80 -4.48
CA SER A 147 13.57 11.97 -5.88
C SER A 147 12.71 10.81 -6.36
N LEU A 148 13.03 9.59 -5.94
CA LEU A 148 12.19 8.40 -6.18
C LEU A 148 10.80 8.57 -5.57
N TRP A 149 10.72 9.01 -4.31
CA TRP A 149 9.44 9.29 -3.65
C TRP A 149 8.64 10.39 -4.36
N LEU A 150 9.29 11.50 -4.76
CA LEU A 150 8.62 12.59 -5.49
C LEU A 150 7.98 12.09 -6.79
N ARG A 151 8.71 11.30 -7.58
CA ARG A 151 8.18 10.68 -8.80
C ARG A 151 7.00 9.76 -8.52
N ALA A 152 7.05 9.00 -7.42
CA ALA A 152 5.94 8.13 -7.02
C ALA A 152 4.70 8.94 -6.61
N VAL A 153 4.89 10.09 -5.94
CA VAL A 153 3.79 11.02 -5.62
C VAL A 153 3.19 11.61 -6.88
N GLU A 154 4.02 12.05 -7.84
CA GLU A 154 3.55 12.55 -9.14
C GLU A 154 2.72 11.47 -9.86
N ALA A 155 3.24 10.25 -9.99
CA ALA A 155 2.52 9.13 -10.61
C ALA A 155 1.19 8.81 -9.88
N ALA A 156 1.16 8.89 -8.55
CA ALA A 156 -0.06 8.69 -7.78
C ALA A 156 -1.10 9.77 -8.06
N VAL A 157 -0.70 11.04 -8.10
CA VAL A 157 -1.60 12.16 -8.40
C VAL A 157 -2.10 12.08 -9.83
N ASP A 158 -1.21 11.85 -10.80
CA ASP A 158 -1.57 11.69 -12.21
C ASP A 158 -2.61 10.57 -12.38
N THR A 159 -2.42 9.44 -11.70
CA THR A 159 -3.37 8.31 -11.74
C THR A 159 -4.73 8.69 -11.14
N ILE A 160 -4.74 9.39 -10.01
CA ILE A 160 -5.99 9.85 -9.38
C ILE A 160 -6.73 10.85 -10.30
N GLU A 161 -6.00 11.75 -10.97
CA GLU A 161 -6.59 12.70 -11.92
C GLU A 161 -7.10 12.00 -13.19
N GLU A 162 -6.37 11.02 -13.70
CA GLU A 162 -6.81 10.18 -14.82
C GLU A 162 -8.10 9.43 -14.51
N GLN A 163 -8.25 8.94 -13.28
CA GLN A 163 -9.45 8.24 -12.84
C GLN A 163 -10.67 9.16 -12.61
N GLN A 164 -10.53 10.49 -12.74
CA GLN A 164 -11.66 11.42 -12.78
C GLN A 164 -12.34 11.50 -14.15
N GLN A 165 -11.72 10.96 -15.21
CA GLN A 165 -12.27 11.02 -16.55
C GLN A 165 -13.54 10.17 -16.69
N SER A 166 -14.45 10.63 -17.55
CA SER A 166 -15.67 9.90 -17.86
C SER A 166 -15.36 8.52 -18.47
N THR A 167 -16.18 7.53 -18.15
CA THR A 167 -16.23 6.25 -18.88
C THR A 167 -17.47 6.16 -19.78
N ASP A 168 -18.24 7.24 -19.88
CA ASP A 168 -19.41 7.31 -20.75
C ASP A 168 -18.97 7.42 -22.22
N GLU A 169 -19.40 6.46 -23.05
CA GLU A 169 -19.02 6.35 -24.46
C GLU A 169 -19.55 7.52 -25.30
N ASP A 170 -20.59 8.22 -24.83
CA ASP A 170 -21.17 9.38 -25.50
C ASP A 170 -20.35 10.67 -25.30
N GLU A 171 -19.36 10.68 -24.40
CA GLU A 171 -18.41 11.78 -24.27
C GLU A 171 -17.21 11.61 -25.21
N ALA A 172 -17.01 12.57 -26.10
CA ALA A 172 -16.02 12.53 -27.19
C ALA A 172 -14.54 12.33 -26.78
N ASP A 173 -14.22 12.37 -25.48
CA ASP A 173 -12.87 12.21 -24.93
C ASP A 173 -12.75 11.02 -23.95
N ALA A 174 -13.71 10.09 -23.96
CA ALA A 174 -13.70 8.88 -23.14
C ALA A 174 -12.57 7.92 -23.54
N ARG A 175 -11.36 8.19 -23.04
CA ARG A 175 -10.21 7.28 -23.15
C ARG A 175 -10.11 6.42 -21.90
N VAL A 176 -10.53 5.18 -22.02
CA VAL A 176 -10.32 4.16 -20.97
C VAL A 176 -8.83 3.81 -20.92
N LYS A 177 -8.08 4.48 -20.04
CA LYS A 177 -6.64 4.22 -19.81
C LYS A 177 -6.37 2.97 -18.98
N TYR A 178 -7.33 2.61 -18.13
CA TYR A 178 -7.27 1.43 -17.29
C TYR A 178 -8.44 0.52 -17.62
N SER A 179 -8.15 -0.74 -17.90
CA SER A 179 -9.15 -1.79 -18.08
C SER A 179 -8.70 -3.05 -17.34
N PHE A 180 -9.65 -3.76 -16.75
CA PHE A 180 -9.37 -5.01 -16.05
C PHE A 180 -10.49 -6.03 -16.25
N GLN A 181 -10.13 -7.20 -16.77
CA GLN A 181 -10.99 -8.35 -16.82
C GLN A 181 -10.28 -9.57 -16.27
N ARG A 182 -11.06 -10.47 -15.66
CA ARG A 182 -10.57 -11.72 -15.10
C ARG A 182 -11.55 -12.82 -15.47
N THR A 183 -11.02 -13.98 -15.84
CA THR A 183 -11.81 -15.20 -15.92
C THR A 183 -12.08 -15.69 -14.50
N THR A 184 -13.32 -15.58 -14.04
CA THR A 184 -13.73 -15.91 -12.68
C THR A 184 -15.21 -16.30 -12.66
N GLU A 185 -15.61 -17.12 -11.69
CA GLU A 185 -17.02 -17.43 -11.43
C GLU A 185 -17.70 -16.33 -10.59
N ALA A 186 -16.92 -15.46 -9.93
CA ALA A 186 -17.42 -14.38 -9.10
C ALA A 186 -17.51 -13.07 -9.88
N ALA A 187 -18.73 -12.56 -10.10
CA ALA A 187 -18.95 -11.32 -10.84
C ALA A 187 -18.26 -10.08 -10.22
N THR A 188 -17.97 -10.09 -8.92
CA THR A 188 -17.30 -8.99 -8.21
C THR A 188 -15.79 -8.92 -8.42
N ASP A 189 -15.20 -9.98 -9.00
CA ASP A 189 -13.75 -10.10 -9.22
C ASP A 189 -13.32 -9.62 -10.61
N THR A 190 -14.24 -9.02 -11.38
CA THR A 190 -13.98 -8.51 -12.73
C THR A 190 -14.79 -7.24 -13.02
N LEU A 191 -14.35 -6.42 -13.98
CA LEU A 191 -15.09 -5.24 -14.40
C LEU A 191 -15.95 -5.52 -15.64
N MET A 192 -17.15 -4.95 -15.63
CA MET A 192 -18.10 -4.98 -16.75
C MET A 192 -17.59 -4.16 -17.95
N GLN A 193 -18.31 -4.20 -19.08
CA GLN A 193 -18.04 -3.37 -20.27
C GLN A 193 -16.60 -3.47 -20.80
N GLY A 194 -16.15 -4.70 -21.11
CA GLY A 194 -14.79 -4.91 -21.63
C GLY A 194 -13.69 -4.48 -20.65
N GLY A 195 -14.00 -4.44 -19.35
CA GLY A 195 -13.07 -4.09 -18.29
C GLY A 195 -13.04 -2.60 -17.93
N ALA A 196 -13.84 -1.75 -18.57
CA ALA A 196 -13.94 -0.31 -18.24
C ALA A 196 -14.73 -0.02 -16.96
N GLY A 197 -15.56 -0.98 -16.51
CA GLY A 197 -16.48 -0.80 -15.40
C GLY A 197 -17.80 -0.15 -15.82
N THR A 198 -18.63 0.22 -14.85
CA THR A 198 -19.91 0.88 -15.11
C THR A 198 -19.68 2.29 -15.68
N PRO A 199 -20.44 2.72 -16.70
CA PRO A 199 -20.38 4.10 -17.21
C PRO A 199 -20.62 5.13 -16.10
N CYS A 200 -19.77 6.15 -16.04
CA CYS A 200 -19.90 7.27 -15.12
C CYS A 200 -19.47 8.58 -15.79
N ALA A 201 -20.29 9.62 -15.64
CA ALA A 201 -19.96 10.98 -16.04
C ALA A 201 -18.89 11.60 -15.13
N ARG A 202 -18.16 12.59 -15.64
CA ARG A 202 -17.16 13.31 -14.85
C ARG A 202 -17.81 14.15 -13.75
N THR A 203 -17.48 13.84 -12.49
CA THR A 203 -17.98 14.58 -11.30
C THR A 203 -16.86 15.28 -10.51
N GLY A 204 -15.60 15.06 -10.88
CA GLY A 204 -14.43 15.48 -10.11
C GLY A 204 -13.99 14.46 -9.04
N MET A 205 -14.80 13.44 -8.76
CA MET A 205 -14.36 12.28 -7.98
C MET A 205 -13.52 11.35 -8.85
N SER A 206 -12.55 10.66 -8.24
CA SER A 206 -11.85 9.54 -8.84
C SER A 206 -12.66 8.25 -8.67
N LYS A 207 -12.74 7.44 -9.72
CA LYS A 207 -13.21 6.05 -9.61
C LYS A 207 -12.14 5.12 -9.03
#